data_AF-A0AAN6YCJ5-F1
#
_entry.id   AF-A0AAN6YCJ5-F1
#
_cell.length_a   1.000
_cell.length_b   1.000
_cell.length_c   1.000
_cell.angle_alpha   90.00
_cell.angle_beta   90.00
_cell.angle_gamma   90.00
#
_symmetry.space_group_name_H-M   'P 1'
#
loop_
_entity.id
_entity.type
_entity.pdbx_description
1 polymer ?
#
loop_
_entity_poly.entity_id
_entity_poly.type
_entity_poly.pdbx_seq_one_letter_code
_entity_poly.pdbx_strand_id
1 'polypeptide(L)'
;MPAMEEKLRARARADHKARIPINKLDTVHRDVLIRAINNVLATEHAIFTYAQIIDGLPIADVAWDRRNPGLWGDHPLEDHEELCPGALDKAREVCPKWEPSMLSFDPKVINAYQGAAPGTKMFNTRLIELVAVALHQFGVLLHQLEFRMHQGDIEYMINWTMPKPDDAPDWWEPLEPLPTVFNNCFYTTWDIYPEGVADMVGYWAEDRILGGVVLFDRRAELDDEENLTGEPTNIYLHPSRRKVTYRITQLLDWQQQALVDFLLAEPGSGVSSPLPIIVDDRNRTRVNHWNALTHRGIYRDIWERRPLDMDQWRQAVKRPQDQLDYPESGVEMLMINRAAGDPLPEGPLKRYLEGKESIPEGPTKRMFDEYKELIGREKRVKLDVSEDETRNEEVKDDVHGEVERVEGGKNNEIGRTKEEEKGKETEKDDEEQNENGEEEQEKEGQTKTEKKNYWYTKVDTLQSLLEGFSSNKEEGPEE
;
A
#
# COMPACT_ATOMS: atom_id res chain seq x y z
N MET A 1 21.80 6.39 -9.50
CA MET A 1 20.50 6.72 -8.86
C MET A 1 19.94 8.06 -9.32
N PRO A 2 20.65 9.22 -9.27
CA PRO A 2 20.07 10.55 -9.50
C PRO A 2 19.23 10.72 -10.79
N ALA A 3 19.72 10.17 -11.90
CA ALA A 3 19.00 10.23 -13.18
C ALA A 3 17.66 9.47 -13.20
N MET A 4 17.49 8.42 -12.38
CA MET A 4 16.22 7.71 -12.23
C MET A 4 15.25 8.52 -11.38
N GLU A 5 15.74 9.15 -10.32
CA GLU A 5 14.93 9.97 -9.41
C GLU A 5 14.35 11.18 -10.15
N GLU A 6 15.16 11.82 -10.99
CA GLU A 6 14.68 12.92 -11.82
C GLU A 6 13.61 12.45 -12.82
N LYS A 7 13.76 11.25 -13.40
CA LYS A 7 12.72 10.66 -14.26
C LYS A 7 11.42 10.39 -13.50
N LEU A 8 11.51 9.85 -12.27
CA LEU A 8 10.35 9.60 -11.43
C LEU A 8 9.66 10.91 -11.04
N ARG A 9 10.42 11.92 -10.63
CA ARG A 9 9.93 13.27 -10.31
C ARG A 9 9.26 13.94 -11.50
N ALA A 10 9.90 13.89 -12.67
CA ALA A 10 9.34 14.42 -13.91
C ALA A 10 8.03 13.71 -14.27
N ARG A 11 7.99 12.38 -14.12
CA ARG A 11 6.78 11.59 -14.35
C ARG A 11 5.67 11.93 -13.37
N ALA A 12 5.97 12.03 -12.08
CA ALA A 12 5.02 12.39 -11.03
C ALA A 12 4.38 13.75 -11.28
N ARG A 13 5.19 14.75 -11.66
CA ARG A 13 4.71 16.09 -12.03
C ARG A 13 3.85 16.06 -13.28
N ALA A 14 4.22 15.28 -14.30
CA ALA A 14 3.44 15.15 -15.52
C ALA A 14 2.08 14.50 -15.28
N ASP A 15 2.04 13.39 -14.55
CA ASP A 15 0.81 12.69 -14.18
C ASP A 15 -0.11 13.59 -13.34
N HIS A 16 0.46 14.29 -12.34
CA HIS A 16 -0.29 15.24 -11.52
C HIS A 16 -0.89 16.39 -12.34
N LYS A 17 -0.10 17.01 -13.24
CA LYS A 17 -0.58 18.10 -14.11
C LYS A 17 -1.66 17.66 -15.09
N ALA A 18 -1.65 16.39 -15.49
CA ALA A 18 -2.63 15.82 -16.41
C ALA A 18 -3.98 15.50 -15.74
N ARG A 19 -4.09 15.59 -14.41
CA ARG A 19 -5.33 15.28 -13.68
C ARG A 19 -6.48 16.19 -14.12
N ILE A 20 -7.67 15.61 -14.21
CA ILE A 20 -8.90 16.30 -14.59
C ILE A 20 -9.88 16.33 -13.41
N PRO A 21 -10.73 17.37 -13.31
CA PRO A 21 -11.68 17.49 -12.21
C PRO A 21 -12.79 16.44 -12.32
N ILE A 22 -13.35 16.04 -11.17
CA ILE A 22 -14.47 15.10 -11.07
C ILE A 22 -15.69 15.52 -11.89
N ASN A 23 -15.87 16.82 -12.15
CA ASN A 23 -16.96 17.38 -12.95
C ASN A 23 -16.95 16.91 -14.42
N LYS A 24 -15.88 16.24 -14.88
CA LYS A 24 -15.83 15.61 -16.21
C LYS A 24 -16.61 14.29 -16.29
N LEU A 25 -16.94 13.69 -15.13
CA LEU A 25 -17.81 12.51 -15.09
C LEU A 25 -19.23 12.85 -15.52
N ASP A 26 -19.92 11.89 -16.14
CA ASP A 26 -21.37 12.00 -16.29
C ASP A 26 -22.07 12.02 -14.92
N THR A 27 -23.30 12.52 -14.92
CA THR A 27 -24.06 12.79 -13.70
C THR A 27 -24.24 11.55 -12.83
N VAL A 28 -24.49 10.37 -13.41
CA VAL A 28 -24.74 9.15 -12.63
C VAL A 28 -23.46 8.70 -11.94
N HIS A 29 -22.35 8.59 -12.68
CA HIS A 29 -21.06 8.18 -12.12
C HIS A 29 -20.54 9.17 -11.08
N ARG A 30 -20.69 10.47 -11.35
CA ARG A 30 -20.30 11.55 -10.45
C ARG A 30 -21.07 11.47 -9.13
N ASP A 31 -22.39 11.34 -9.18
CA ASP A 31 -23.22 11.35 -7.98
C ASP A 31 -22.95 10.11 -7.11
N VAL A 32 -22.70 8.95 -7.74
CA VAL A 32 -22.27 7.74 -7.02
C VAL A 32 -20.92 7.93 -6.33
N LEU A 33 -19.93 8.53 -7.02
CA LEU A 33 -18.62 8.78 -6.44
C LEU A 33 -18.68 9.78 -5.28
N ILE A 34 -19.44 10.88 -5.44
CA ILE A 34 -19.64 11.88 -4.37
C ILE A 34 -20.25 11.21 -3.15
N ARG A 35 -21.29 10.37 -3.33
CA ARG A 35 -21.89 9.61 -2.24
C ARG A 35 -20.90 8.67 -1.58
N ALA A 36 -20.11 7.94 -2.35
CA ALA A 36 -19.10 7.03 -1.82
C ALA A 36 -18.06 7.76 -0.96
N ILE A 37 -17.58 8.91 -1.42
CA ILE A 37 -16.66 9.77 -0.65
C ILE A 37 -17.35 10.26 0.63
N ASN A 38 -18.58 10.75 0.54
CA ASN A 38 -19.35 11.22 1.70
C ASN A 38 -19.59 10.12 2.73
N ASN A 39 -19.88 8.89 2.31
CA ASN A 39 -20.05 7.75 3.23
C ASN A 39 -18.77 7.51 4.05
N VAL A 40 -17.59 7.61 3.43
CA VAL A 40 -16.32 7.48 4.16
C VAL A 40 -16.06 8.69 5.06
N LEU A 41 -16.19 9.91 4.54
CA LEU A 41 -15.93 11.15 5.28
C LEU A 41 -16.88 11.34 6.48
N ALA A 42 -18.07 10.75 6.45
CA ALA A 42 -19.03 10.76 7.54
C ALA A 42 -18.70 9.77 8.67
N THR A 43 -17.73 8.86 8.49
CA THR A 43 -17.33 7.93 9.55
C THR A 43 -16.60 8.67 10.67
N GLU A 44 -16.84 8.26 11.92
CA GLU A 44 -16.11 8.80 13.08
C GLU A 44 -14.60 8.62 12.93
N HIS A 45 -14.20 7.49 12.32
CA HIS A 45 -12.80 7.16 12.08
C HIS A 45 -12.12 8.10 11.07
N ALA A 46 -12.79 8.45 9.98
CA ALA A 46 -12.27 9.45 9.02
C ALA A 46 -12.21 10.85 9.64
N ILE A 47 -13.27 11.27 10.33
CA ILE A 47 -13.32 12.57 11.02
C ILE A 47 -12.17 12.66 12.04
N PHE A 48 -11.96 11.62 12.84
CA PHE A 48 -10.87 11.58 13.83
C PHE A 48 -9.48 11.58 13.18
N THR A 49 -9.31 10.91 12.04
CA THR A 49 -8.04 10.93 11.30
C THR A 49 -7.73 12.33 10.78
N TYR A 50 -8.71 13.00 10.16
CA TYR A 50 -8.52 14.36 9.66
C TYR A 50 -8.40 15.41 10.77
N ALA A 51 -9.06 15.19 11.91
CA ALA A 51 -8.89 16.04 13.09
C ALA A 51 -7.44 16.08 13.58
N GLN A 52 -6.71 14.97 13.50
CA GLN A 52 -5.27 14.96 13.84
C GLN A 52 -4.46 15.83 12.86
N ILE A 53 -4.76 15.80 11.56
CA ILE A 53 -4.08 16.68 10.59
C ILE A 53 -4.38 18.16 10.89
N ILE A 54 -5.63 18.47 11.24
CA ILE A 54 -6.07 19.82 11.61
C ILE A 54 -5.39 20.29 12.91
N ASP A 55 -5.28 19.39 13.89
CA ASP A 55 -4.50 19.61 15.11
C ASP A 55 -3.05 19.94 14.75
N GLY A 56 -2.48 19.20 13.81
CA GLY A 56 -1.11 19.37 13.34
C GLY A 56 -0.16 18.31 13.89
N LEU A 57 -0.60 17.50 14.85
CA LEU A 57 0.10 16.32 15.35
C LEU A 57 -0.87 15.14 15.49
N PRO A 58 -0.42 13.90 15.20
CA PRO A 58 -1.18 12.71 15.58
C PRO A 58 -1.10 12.53 17.09
N ILE A 59 -2.12 11.89 17.68
CA ILE A 59 -2.02 11.46 19.07
C ILE A 59 -0.99 10.33 19.20
N ALA A 60 -0.38 10.20 20.38
CA ALA A 60 0.68 9.26 20.69
C ALA A 60 0.34 7.84 20.23
N ASP A 61 -0.84 7.32 20.61
CA ASP A 61 -1.28 5.97 20.24
C ASP A 61 -1.31 5.74 18.73
N VAL A 62 -1.78 6.73 17.97
CA VAL A 62 -1.84 6.64 16.50
C VAL A 62 -0.45 6.76 15.89
N ALA A 63 0.40 7.60 16.46
CA ALA A 63 1.77 7.79 16.02
C ALA A 63 2.63 6.54 16.27
N TRP A 64 2.41 5.83 17.38
CA TRP A 64 3.13 4.60 17.73
C TRP A 64 2.49 3.32 17.17
N ASP A 65 1.23 3.36 16.72
CA ASP A 65 0.58 2.25 15.98
C ASP A 65 1.09 2.14 14.54
N ARG A 66 2.40 1.94 14.40
CA ARG A 66 3.09 1.71 13.14
C ARG A 66 4.21 0.70 13.31
N ARG A 67 4.50 -0.07 12.26
CA ARG A 67 5.60 -1.04 12.28
C ARG A 67 6.97 -0.38 12.33
N ASN A 68 7.10 0.76 11.67
CA ASN A 68 8.26 1.63 11.77
C ASN A 68 7.74 3.07 11.88
N PRO A 69 7.49 3.58 13.10
CA PRO A 69 6.84 4.89 13.27
C PRO A 69 7.70 6.06 12.81
N GLY A 70 9.01 5.85 12.60
CA GLY A 70 9.96 6.96 12.42
C GLY A 70 10.14 7.80 13.68
N LEU A 71 9.64 7.31 14.82
CA LEU A 71 9.75 7.87 16.15
C LEU A 71 10.61 6.93 17.00
N TRP A 72 11.42 7.49 17.88
CA TRP A 72 12.45 6.74 18.62
C TRP A 72 12.62 7.28 20.04
N GLY A 73 12.98 6.41 20.98
CA GLY A 73 13.29 6.81 22.36
C GLY A 73 12.13 7.54 23.04
N ASP A 74 12.47 8.48 23.92
CA ASP A 74 11.55 9.30 24.70
C ASP A 74 11.06 10.49 23.85
N HIS A 75 10.47 10.20 22.69
CA HIS A 75 10.01 11.22 21.76
C HIS A 75 8.88 12.04 22.41
N PRO A 76 8.93 13.38 22.44
CA PRO A 76 8.00 14.22 23.21
C PRO A 76 6.53 14.12 22.76
N LEU A 77 6.29 13.62 21.54
CA LEU A 77 4.95 13.26 21.05
C LEU A 77 4.25 12.19 21.91
N GLU A 78 4.98 11.43 22.72
CA GLU A 78 4.40 10.45 23.64
C GLU A 78 3.45 11.09 24.66
N ASP A 79 3.63 12.38 24.98
CA ASP A 79 2.75 13.15 25.86
C ASP A 79 1.49 13.70 25.15
N HIS A 80 1.37 13.55 23.83
CA HIS A 80 0.21 14.01 23.07
C HIS A 80 -0.91 12.96 23.06
N GLU A 81 -1.55 12.75 24.21
CA GLU A 81 -2.57 11.69 24.40
C GLU A 81 -3.92 11.99 23.75
N GLU A 82 -4.30 13.28 23.68
CA GLU A 82 -5.60 13.74 23.19
C GLU A 82 -5.45 14.86 22.17
N LEU A 83 -6.43 14.99 21.27
CA LEU A 83 -6.52 16.13 20.34
C LEU A 83 -6.68 17.44 21.11
N CYS A 84 -6.08 18.53 20.60
CA CYS A 84 -6.31 19.84 21.21
C CYS A 84 -7.76 20.31 21.01
N PRO A 85 -8.28 21.16 21.91
CA PRO A 85 -9.64 21.66 21.83
C PRO A 85 -9.96 22.31 20.48
N GLY A 86 -11.08 21.89 19.87
CA GLY A 86 -11.59 22.43 18.61
C GLY A 86 -11.12 21.69 17.35
N ALA A 87 -10.06 20.87 17.38
CA ALA A 87 -9.59 20.13 16.21
C ALA A 87 -10.66 19.16 15.66
N LEU A 88 -11.32 18.43 16.56
CA LEU A 88 -12.39 17.50 16.20
C LEU A 88 -13.64 18.20 15.67
N ASP A 89 -14.02 19.32 16.30
CA ASP A 89 -15.18 20.11 15.86
C ASP A 89 -14.92 20.74 14.50
N LYS A 90 -13.67 21.18 14.25
CA LYS A 90 -13.26 21.69 12.94
C LYS A 90 -13.28 20.61 11.88
N ALA A 91 -12.84 19.38 12.19
CA ALA A 91 -12.97 18.26 11.27
C ALA A 91 -14.43 17.96 10.92
N ARG A 92 -15.33 17.95 11.92
CA ARG A 92 -16.78 17.79 11.71
C ARG A 92 -17.40 18.91 10.88
N GLU A 93 -16.81 20.10 10.93
CA GLU A 93 -17.24 21.23 10.12
C GLU A 93 -16.78 21.11 8.67
N VAL A 94 -15.52 20.74 8.43
CA VAL A 94 -14.87 20.77 7.11
C VAL A 94 -15.20 19.52 6.29
N CYS A 95 -15.19 18.33 6.90
CA CYS A 95 -15.43 17.06 6.20
C CYS A 95 -16.74 17.02 5.39
N PRO A 96 -17.90 17.53 5.87
CA PRO A 96 -19.13 17.52 5.07
C PRO A 96 -19.24 18.66 4.05
N LYS A 97 -18.37 19.67 4.10
CA LYS A 97 -18.45 20.89 3.26
C LYS A 97 -17.46 20.90 2.09
N TRP A 98 -16.83 19.77 1.79
CA TRP A 98 -15.92 19.68 0.65
C TRP A 98 -16.69 19.84 -0.66
N GLU A 99 -16.07 20.48 -1.65
CA GLU A 99 -16.65 20.64 -2.98
C GLU A 99 -15.98 19.69 -3.97
N PRO A 100 -16.75 19.08 -4.90
CA PRO A 100 -16.21 18.21 -5.94
C PRO A 100 -15.05 18.85 -6.75
N SER A 101 -15.09 20.17 -6.96
CA SER A 101 -14.05 20.91 -7.69
C SER A 101 -12.66 20.90 -7.03
N MET A 102 -12.58 20.55 -5.74
CA MET A 102 -11.33 20.45 -5.00
C MET A 102 -10.49 19.25 -5.45
N LEU A 103 -11.14 18.19 -5.93
CA LEU A 103 -10.50 16.93 -6.29
C LEU A 103 -10.21 16.82 -7.80
N SER A 104 -9.06 16.24 -8.13
CA SER A 104 -8.70 15.91 -9.51
C SER A 104 -8.12 14.50 -9.61
N PHE A 105 -8.38 13.81 -10.72
CA PHE A 105 -8.06 12.40 -10.88
C PHE A 105 -7.34 12.12 -12.20
N ASP A 106 -6.64 11.00 -12.26
CA ASP A 106 -6.02 10.53 -13.51
C ASP A 106 -7.12 10.35 -14.59
N PRO A 107 -6.95 10.95 -15.79
CA PRO A 107 -7.92 10.82 -16.87
C PRO A 107 -8.23 9.37 -17.26
N LYS A 108 -7.24 8.47 -17.23
CA LYS A 108 -7.43 7.05 -17.55
C LYS A 108 -8.36 6.38 -16.55
N VAL A 109 -8.20 6.67 -15.26
CA VAL A 109 -9.03 6.10 -14.19
C VAL A 109 -10.47 6.63 -14.29
N ILE A 110 -10.64 7.93 -14.53
CA ILE A 110 -11.97 8.53 -14.76
C ILE A 110 -12.66 7.91 -15.97
N ASN A 111 -11.96 7.79 -17.10
CA ASN A 111 -12.52 7.21 -18.30
C ASN A 111 -12.87 5.73 -18.11
N ALA A 112 -12.03 4.98 -17.40
CA ALA A 112 -12.28 3.56 -17.08
C ALA A 112 -13.47 3.39 -16.14
N TYR A 113 -13.63 4.26 -15.14
CA TYR A 113 -14.78 4.25 -14.24
C TYR A 113 -16.08 4.53 -15.01
N GLN A 114 -16.09 5.59 -15.82
CA GLN A 114 -17.25 5.98 -16.62
C GLN A 114 -17.61 4.97 -17.71
N GLY A 115 -16.61 4.26 -18.24
CA GLY A 115 -16.82 3.20 -19.23
C GLY A 115 -17.30 1.87 -18.63
N ALA A 116 -17.22 1.69 -17.30
CA ALA A 116 -17.58 0.45 -16.64
C ALA A 116 -19.07 0.43 -16.24
N ALA A 117 -19.76 -0.66 -16.52
CA ALA A 117 -21.17 -0.79 -16.14
C ALA A 117 -21.33 -0.91 -14.60
N PRO A 118 -22.27 -0.21 -13.97
CA PRO A 118 -22.56 -0.33 -12.54
C PRO A 118 -22.81 -1.78 -12.11
N GLY A 119 -22.29 -2.15 -10.93
CA GLY A 119 -22.38 -3.51 -10.39
C GLY A 119 -21.37 -4.50 -10.96
N THR A 120 -20.58 -4.12 -11.98
CA THR A 120 -19.47 -4.95 -12.44
C THR A 120 -18.26 -4.84 -11.51
N LYS A 121 -17.42 -5.87 -11.47
CA LYS A 121 -16.16 -5.84 -10.71
C LYS A 121 -15.23 -4.72 -11.18
N MET A 122 -15.21 -4.40 -12.48
CA MET A 122 -14.43 -3.27 -13.01
C MET A 122 -14.91 -1.93 -12.43
N PHE A 123 -16.23 -1.70 -12.44
CA PHE A 123 -16.82 -0.50 -11.83
C PHE A 123 -16.46 -0.40 -10.34
N ASN A 124 -16.62 -1.50 -9.61
CA ASN A 124 -16.32 -1.57 -8.17
C ASN A 124 -14.85 -1.24 -7.87
N THR A 125 -13.92 -1.82 -8.64
CA THR A 125 -12.47 -1.56 -8.48
C THR A 125 -12.15 -0.09 -8.74
N ARG A 126 -12.70 0.51 -9.81
CA ARG A 126 -12.44 1.93 -10.12
C ARG A 126 -13.10 2.89 -9.14
N LEU A 127 -14.26 2.54 -8.61
CA LEU A 127 -14.89 3.31 -7.54
C LEU A 127 -13.98 3.35 -6.30
N ILE A 128 -13.45 2.20 -5.87
CA ILE A 128 -12.53 2.11 -4.73
C ILE A 128 -11.24 2.91 -5.00
N GLU A 129 -10.69 2.83 -6.21
CA GLU A 129 -9.53 3.61 -6.63
C GLU A 129 -9.75 5.12 -6.51
N LEU A 130 -10.87 5.62 -7.04
CA LEU A 130 -11.21 7.04 -6.96
C LEU A 130 -11.48 7.48 -5.51
N VAL A 131 -12.10 6.64 -4.69
CA VAL A 131 -12.29 6.94 -3.26
C VAL A 131 -10.95 7.02 -2.52
N ALA A 132 -10.03 6.08 -2.74
CA ALA A 132 -8.71 6.11 -2.12
C ALA A 132 -7.93 7.38 -2.50
N VAL A 133 -7.95 7.74 -3.78
CA VAL A 133 -7.31 8.96 -4.30
C VAL A 133 -7.97 10.24 -3.73
N ALA A 134 -9.29 10.23 -3.50
CA ALA A 134 -10.00 11.34 -2.89
C ALA A 134 -9.59 11.55 -1.43
N LEU A 135 -9.50 10.48 -0.63
CA LEU A 135 -9.08 10.54 0.77
C LEU A 135 -7.63 11.02 0.91
N HIS A 136 -6.74 10.51 0.05
CA HIS A 136 -5.36 10.99 -0.04
C HIS A 136 -5.32 12.50 -0.30
N GLN A 137 -6.04 12.97 -1.32
CA GLN A 137 -6.09 14.39 -1.66
C GLN A 137 -6.71 15.25 -0.55
N PHE A 138 -7.70 14.74 0.18
CA PHE A 138 -8.27 15.46 1.31
C PHE A 138 -7.24 15.65 2.44
N GLY A 139 -6.44 14.62 2.72
CA GLY A 139 -5.31 14.73 3.65
C GLY A 139 -4.27 15.75 3.21
N VAL A 140 -3.90 15.75 1.92
CA VAL A 140 -3.01 16.75 1.31
C VAL A 140 -3.56 18.17 1.51
N LEU A 141 -4.82 18.40 1.14
CA LEU A 141 -5.46 19.71 1.23
C LEU A 141 -5.52 20.22 2.67
N LEU A 142 -5.95 19.39 3.62
CA LEU A 142 -6.02 19.78 5.03
C LEU A 142 -4.66 20.14 5.60
N HIS A 143 -3.61 19.41 5.22
CA HIS A 143 -2.25 19.72 5.65
C HIS A 143 -1.78 21.07 5.08
N GLN A 144 -2.06 21.34 3.81
CA GLN A 144 -1.70 22.59 3.13
C GLN A 144 -2.48 23.81 3.65
N LEU A 145 -3.66 23.62 4.22
CA LEU A 145 -4.42 24.69 4.89
C LEU A 145 -3.79 25.14 6.21
N GLU A 146 -2.85 24.37 6.76
CA GLU A 146 -2.06 24.70 7.95
C GLU A 146 -2.90 25.20 9.15
N PHE A 147 -4.05 24.58 9.42
CA PHE A 147 -4.86 24.95 10.59
C PHE A 147 -4.06 24.94 11.89
N ARG A 148 -3.16 23.94 12.06
CA ARG A 148 -2.17 23.81 13.14
C ARG A 148 -2.74 24.21 14.51
N MET A 149 -3.86 23.60 14.89
CA MET A 149 -4.59 23.97 16.12
C MET A 149 -3.91 23.50 17.41
N HIS A 150 -2.85 22.70 17.31
CA HIS A 150 -2.11 22.15 18.43
C HIS A 150 -1.55 23.26 19.34
N GLN A 151 -1.76 23.11 20.64
CA GLN A 151 -1.28 24.03 21.66
C GLN A 151 0.12 23.62 22.13
N GLY A 152 1.11 23.80 21.27
CA GLY A 152 2.49 23.40 21.55
C GLY A 152 3.43 23.66 20.40
N ASP A 153 4.71 23.35 20.59
CA ASP A 153 5.72 23.52 19.56
C ASP A 153 5.73 22.30 18.61
N ILE A 154 4.91 22.39 17.56
CA ILE A 154 4.84 21.39 16.49
C ILE A 154 6.22 21.16 15.87
N GLU A 155 7.02 22.22 15.71
CA GLU A 155 8.31 22.10 15.02
C GLU A 155 9.37 21.48 15.90
N TYR A 156 9.30 21.69 17.21
CA TYR A 156 10.08 20.90 18.16
C TYR A 156 9.73 19.41 18.07
N MET A 157 8.44 19.07 17.98
CA MET A 157 8.00 17.68 17.87
C MET A 157 8.46 17.03 16.57
N ILE A 158 8.37 17.74 15.44
CA ILE A 158 8.77 17.21 14.13
C ILE A 158 10.29 17.08 14.02
N ASN A 159 11.05 18.08 14.49
CA ASN A 159 12.51 18.11 14.37
C ASN A 159 13.24 17.45 15.53
N TRP A 160 12.52 16.79 16.45
CA TRP A 160 13.13 16.13 17.57
C TRP A 160 14.08 15.03 17.09
N THR A 161 15.27 15.00 17.69
CA THR A 161 16.26 13.96 17.46
C THR A 161 16.64 13.33 18.77
N MET A 162 16.84 12.01 18.74
CA MET A 162 17.25 11.30 19.95
C MET A 162 18.61 11.82 20.42
N PRO A 163 18.73 12.27 21.68
CA PRO A 163 20.02 12.68 22.22
C PRO A 163 21.02 11.55 22.09
N LYS A 164 22.27 11.88 21.74
CA LYS A 164 23.35 10.88 21.69
C LYS A 164 23.50 10.22 23.06
N PRO A 165 23.33 8.88 23.18
CA PRO A 165 23.57 8.21 24.44
C PRO A 165 25.02 8.41 24.89
N ASP A 166 25.26 8.56 26.20
CA ASP A 166 26.60 8.81 26.75
C ASP A 166 27.62 7.71 26.34
N ASP A 167 27.15 6.47 26.23
CA ASP A 167 27.96 5.30 25.84
C ASP A 167 27.97 5.05 24.31
N ALA A 168 27.34 5.92 23.51
CA ALA A 168 27.28 5.72 22.07
C ALA A 168 28.64 6.01 21.41
N PRO A 169 29.09 5.16 20.47
CA PRO A 169 30.37 5.34 19.80
C PRO A 169 30.40 6.65 18.98
N ASP A 170 31.61 7.12 18.65
CA ASP A 170 31.79 8.38 17.90
C ASP A 170 31.16 8.38 16.50
N TRP A 171 30.99 7.21 15.90
CA TRP A 171 30.30 7.03 14.61
C TRP A 171 28.77 6.94 14.75
N TRP A 172 28.24 6.97 15.97
CA TRP A 172 26.80 6.98 16.19
C TRP A 172 26.24 8.35 15.84
N GLU A 173 25.32 8.38 14.88
CA GLU A 173 24.57 9.56 14.48
C GLU A 173 23.08 9.30 14.70
N PRO A 174 22.31 10.27 15.23
CA PRO A 174 20.88 10.13 15.31
C PRO A 174 20.30 10.07 13.89
N LEU A 175 19.25 9.27 13.72
CA LEU A 175 18.50 9.28 12.47
C LEU A 175 17.88 10.66 12.25
N GLU A 176 18.02 11.19 11.03
CA GLU A 176 17.37 12.44 10.67
C GLU A 176 15.84 12.28 10.78
N PRO A 177 15.16 13.26 11.40
CA PRO A 177 13.71 13.21 11.52
C PRO A 177 13.07 13.35 10.14
N LEU A 178 11.93 12.70 9.96
CA LEU A 178 11.12 12.91 8.76
C LEU A 178 10.52 14.32 8.77
N PRO A 179 10.25 14.92 7.60
CA PRO A 179 9.70 16.28 7.52
C PRO A 179 8.26 16.39 8.06
N THR A 180 7.66 15.27 8.47
CA THR A 180 6.38 15.21 9.16
C THR A 180 6.25 13.94 9.98
N VAL A 181 5.56 14.02 11.11
CA VAL A 181 5.18 12.87 11.93
C VAL A 181 4.00 12.07 11.32
N PHE A 182 3.23 12.67 10.40
CA PHE A 182 2.20 12.01 9.60
C PHE A 182 2.82 11.25 8.43
N ASN A 183 3.44 10.12 8.72
CA ASN A 183 4.12 9.31 7.72
C ASN A 183 3.61 7.87 7.68
N ASN A 184 3.59 7.30 6.49
CA ASN A 184 3.58 5.86 6.27
C ASN A 184 5.02 5.42 5.94
N CYS A 185 5.54 4.42 6.63
CA CYS A 185 6.94 4.00 6.53
C CYS A 185 7.39 3.52 5.14
N PHE A 186 6.45 3.29 4.21
CA PHE A 186 6.76 2.90 2.83
C PHE A 186 6.55 4.02 1.81
N TYR A 187 5.96 5.15 2.21
CA TYR A 187 5.59 6.26 1.34
C TYR A 187 6.18 7.58 1.85
N THR A 188 7.50 7.59 2.01
CA THR A 188 8.28 8.72 2.54
C THR A 188 9.07 9.47 1.47
N THR A 189 8.75 9.28 0.19
CA THR A 189 9.54 9.80 -0.94
C THR A 189 9.07 11.21 -1.35
N TRP A 190 8.96 12.11 -0.38
CA TRP A 190 8.42 13.47 -0.59
C TRP A 190 9.21 14.27 -1.62
N ASP A 191 10.48 13.98 -1.84
CA ASP A 191 11.33 14.68 -2.81
C ASP A 191 10.96 14.41 -4.28
N ILE A 192 10.18 13.35 -4.56
CA ILE A 192 9.66 13.05 -5.90
C ILE A 192 8.16 13.31 -6.03
N TYR A 193 7.44 13.38 -4.92
CA TYR A 193 5.99 13.57 -4.90
C TYR A 193 5.60 14.97 -5.42
N PRO A 194 4.50 15.09 -6.18
CA PRO A 194 4.10 16.35 -6.78
C PRO A 194 3.75 17.42 -5.73
N GLU A 195 3.17 17.02 -4.59
CA GLU A 195 2.80 17.88 -3.46
C GLU A 195 3.80 17.78 -2.29
N GLY A 196 4.94 17.13 -2.52
CA GLY A 196 6.01 17.04 -1.53
C GLY A 196 5.60 16.31 -0.25
N VAL A 197 5.80 16.97 0.89
CA VAL A 197 5.48 16.44 2.23
C VAL A 197 3.98 16.20 2.39
N ALA A 198 3.12 17.00 1.75
CA ALA A 198 1.68 16.84 1.86
C ALA A 198 1.20 15.49 1.30
N ASP A 199 1.85 14.97 0.25
CA ASP A 199 1.56 13.62 -0.24
C ASP A 199 1.89 12.53 0.79
N MET A 200 2.92 12.71 1.64
CA MET A 200 3.17 11.77 2.76
C MET A 200 2.00 11.75 3.74
N VAL A 201 1.44 12.93 4.04
CA VAL A 201 0.27 13.08 4.91
C VAL A 201 -0.96 12.43 4.28
N GLY A 202 -1.14 12.58 2.96
CA GLY A 202 -2.19 11.91 2.19
C GLY A 202 -2.13 10.38 2.31
N TYR A 203 -0.94 9.79 2.12
CA TYR A 203 -0.74 8.35 2.28
C TYR A 203 -0.96 7.89 3.72
N TRP A 204 -0.57 8.71 4.70
CA TRP A 204 -0.85 8.42 6.11
C TRP A 204 -2.35 8.42 6.38
N ALA A 205 -3.10 9.42 5.90
CA ALA A 205 -4.55 9.51 6.08
C ALA A 205 -5.26 8.31 5.45
N GLU A 206 -4.88 7.94 4.23
CA GLU A 206 -5.41 6.77 3.53
C GLU A 206 -5.14 5.47 4.30
N ASP A 207 -3.92 5.25 4.77
CA ASP A 207 -3.57 4.07 5.57
C ASP A 207 -4.38 4.01 6.88
N ARG A 208 -4.55 5.15 7.56
CA ARG A 208 -5.35 5.21 8.78
C ARG A 208 -6.81 4.89 8.50
N ILE A 209 -7.42 5.51 7.49
CA ILE A 209 -8.85 5.40 7.19
C ILE A 209 -9.22 4.05 6.59
N LEU A 210 -8.48 3.61 5.57
CA LEU A 210 -8.80 2.39 4.83
C LEU A 210 -8.17 1.13 5.44
N GLY A 211 -7.15 1.28 6.29
CA GLY A 211 -6.38 0.18 6.86
C GLY A 211 -5.08 -0.14 6.11
N GLY A 212 -4.77 0.63 5.06
CA GLY A 212 -3.53 0.57 4.29
C GLY A 212 -3.65 1.44 3.03
N VAL A 213 -2.52 1.74 2.39
CA VAL A 213 -2.54 2.40 1.07
C VAL A 213 -3.09 1.43 0.02
N VAL A 214 -4.06 1.86 -0.77
CA VAL A 214 -4.78 1.02 -1.74
C VAL A 214 -4.00 0.96 -3.04
N LEU A 215 -3.73 -0.25 -3.50
CA LEU A 215 -2.94 -0.55 -4.69
C LEU A 215 -3.71 -1.49 -5.63
N PHE A 216 -3.31 -1.45 -6.90
CA PHE A 216 -4.02 -2.12 -7.99
C PHE A 216 -3.02 -2.94 -8.82
N ASP A 217 -3.40 -4.16 -9.24
CA ASP A 217 -2.66 -4.91 -10.26
C ASP A 217 -2.88 -4.29 -11.65
N ARG A 218 -1.87 -3.53 -12.09
CA ARG A 218 -1.89 -2.83 -13.38
C ARG A 218 -1.50 -3.71 -14.55
N ARG A 219 -1.06 -4.95 -14.35
CA ARG A 219 -0.66 -5.82 -15.48
C ARG A 219 -1.84 -6.15 -16.39
N ALA A 220 -3.04 -6.26 -15.82
CA ALA A 220 -4.27 -6.46 -16.59
C ALA A 220 -4.62 -5.25 -17.49
N GLU A 221 -3.98 -4.09 -17.24
CA GLU A 221 -4.11 -2.87 -18.05
C GLU A 221 -2.94 -2.67 -19.02
N LEU A 222 -1.91 -3.52 -18.95
CA LEU A 222 -0.81 -3.54 -19.91
C LEU A 222 -1.22 -4.44 -21.07
N ASP A 223 -1.07 -3.95 -22.30
CA ASP A 223 -1.35 -4.66 -23.55
C ASP A 223 -0.32 -5.80 -23.79
N ASP A 224 -0.18 -6.73 -22.84
CA ASP A 224 0.61 -7.95 -23.01
C ASP A 224 -0.30 -9.11 -23.44
N GLU A 225 0.05 -9.74 -24.57
CA GLU A 225 -0.66 -10.89 -25.17
C GLU A 225 -0.81 -12.09 -24.21
N GLU A 226 -0.04 -12.15 -23.11
CA GLU A 226 -0.16 -13.18 -22.08
C GLU A 226 -1.31 -12.96 -21.07
N ASN A 227 -1.95 -11.77 -21.05
CA ASN A 227 -3.01 -11.43 -20.09
C ASN A 227 -4.44 -11.61 -20.64
N LEU A 228 -4.65 -12.72 -21.36
CA LEU A 228 -5.90 -13.11 -22.03
C LEU A 228 -7.06 -13.51 -21.10
N THR A 229 -6.92 -13.42 -19.77
CA THR A 229 -8.00 -13.89 -18.87
C THR A 229 -9.16 -12.90 -18.78
N GLY A 230 -8.97 -11.63 -19.15
CA GLY A 230 -10.00 -10.58 -19.00
C GLY A 230 -10.43 -10.37 -17.55
N GLU A 231 -9.68 -10.90 -16.57
CA GLU A 231 -10.03 -10.81 -15.16
C GLU A 231 -9.73 -9.39 -14.64
N PRO A 232 -10.68 -8.75 -13.93
CA PRO A 232 -10.48 -7.39 -13.47
C PRO A 232 -9.38 -7.29 -12.43
N THR A 233 -8.64 -6.18 -12.48
CA THR A 233 -7.65 -5.78 -11.49
C THR A 233 -8.13 -6.03 -10.06
N ASN A 234 -7.34 -6.80 -9.30
CA ASN A 234 -7.60 -7.04 -7.89
C ASN A 234 -7.08 -5.90 -7.01
N ILE A 235 -7.66 -5.77 -5.82
CA ILE A 235 -7.40 -4.68 -4.88
C ILE A 235 -6.46 -5.19 -3.80
N TYR A 236 -5.44 -4.41 -3.51
CA TYR A 236 -4.45 -4.70 -2.48
C TYR A 236 -4.38 -3.56 -1.47
N LEU A 237 -4.10 -3.89 -0.21
CA LEU A 237 -3.74 -2.92 0.81
C LEU A 237 -2.26 -3.05 1.16
N HIS A 238 -1.60 -1.93 1.36
CA HIS A 238 -0.27 -1.84 1.96
C HIS A 238 -0.38 -1.24 3.37
N PRO A 239 -0.67 -2.08 4.38
CA PRO A 239 -0.79 -1.64 5.76
C PRO A 239 0.57 -1.24 6.37
N SER A 240 0.54 -0.26 7.28
CA SER A 240 1.71 0.14 8.08
C SER A 240 1.53 -0.04 9.59
N ARG A 241 0.36 -0.51 10.05
CA ARG A 241 0.00 -0.65 11.47
C ARG A 241 0.88 -1.64 12.24
N ARG A 242 1.00 -1.42 13.55
CA ARG A 242 1.77 -2.31 14.42
C ARG A 242 1.05 -3.67 14.54
N LYS A 243 1.82 -4.77 14.60
CA LYS A 243 1.29 -6.16 14.67
C LYS A 243 0.40 -6.58 13.48
N VAL A 244 0.40 -5.80 12.41
CA VAL A 244 -0.15 -6.21 11.10
C VAL A 244 1.03 -6.55 10.19
N THR A 245 0.76 -7.33 9.14
CA THR A 245 1.80 -7.58 8.13
C THR A 245 2.26 -6.27 7.50
N TYR A 246 3.51 -6.19 7.03
CA TYR A 246 3.96 -5.10 6.17
C TYR A 246 3.85 -5.40 4.68
N ARG A 247 3.49 -6.63 4.31
CA ARG A 247 3.42 -7.01 2.90
C ARG A 247 2.14 -6.48 2.29
N ILE A 248 2.22 -6.17 1.00
CA ILE A 248 1.06 -5.76 0.21
C ILE A 248 0.16 -6.97 0.08
N THR A 249 -1.08 -6.80 0.50
CA THR A 249 -1.96 -7.90 0.81
C THR A 249 -3.23 -7.77 -0.02
N GLN A 250 -3.54 -8.81 -0.79
CA GLN A 250 -4.76 -8.84 -1.60
C GLN A 250 -5.98 -8.89 -0.68
N LEU A 251 -6.99 -8.06 -0.97
CA LEU A 251 -8.26 -8.12 -0.27
C LEU A 251 -9.05 -9.35 -0.68
N LEU A 252 -9.73 -9.97 0.28
CA LEU A 252 -10.66 -11.07 0.04
C LEU A 252 -11.90 -10.54 -0.69
N ASP A 253 -12.55 -11.38 -1.49
CA ASP A 253 -13.74 -10.98 -2.25
C ASP A 253 -14.84 -10.40 -1.34
N TRP A 254 -15.04 -10.97 -0.15
CA TRP A 254 -16.01 -10.45 0.82
C TRP A 254 -15.59 -9.12 1.46
N GLN A 255 -14.29 -8.85 1.62
CA GLN A 255 -13.80 -7.54 2.10
C GLN A 255 -14.05 -6.47 1.03
N GLN A 256 -13.79 -6.81 -0.24
CA GLN A 256 -14.07 -5.92 -1.36
C GLN A 256 -15.56 -5.67 -1.50
N GLN A 257 -16.39 -6.72 -1.42
CA GLN A 257 -17.84 -6.57 -1.51
C GLN A 257 -18.41 -5.75 -0.36
N ALA A 258 -17.98 -6.01 0.89
CA ALA A 258 -18.42 -5.21 2.04
C ALA A 258 -18.04 -3.73 1.90
N LEU A 259 -16.86 -3.44 1.36
CA LEU A 259 -16.45 -2.07 1.05
C LEU A 259 -17.36 -1.45 -0.02
N VAL A 260 -17.60 -2.14 -1.12
CA VAL A 260 -18.50 -1.66 -2.18
C VAL A 260 -19.91 -1.42 -1.66
N ASP A 261 -20.47 -2.36 -0.90
CA ASP A 261 -21.81 -2.24 -0.31
C ASP A 261 -21.91 -1.00 0.58
N PHE A 262 -20.88 -0.72 1.37
CA PHE A 262 -20.79 0.50 2.18
C PHE A 262 -20.64 1.77 1.34
N LEU A 263 -19.80 1.77 0.29
CA LEU A 263 -19.62 2.92 -0.59
C LEU A 263 -20.88 3.26 -1.39
N LEU A 264 -21.67 2.24 -1.76
CA LEU A 264 -22.92 2.41 -2.51
C LEU A 264 -24.15 2.61 -1.61
N ALA A 265 -24.00 2.45 -0.30
CA ALA A 265 -25.07 2.55 0.68
C ALA A 265 -25.79 3.91 0.60
N GLU A 266 -27.13 3.87 0.60
CA GLU A 266 -27.93 5.08 0.72
C GLU A 266 -27.85 5.64 2.15
N PRO A 267 -27.99 6.97 2.34
CA PRO A 267 -28.07 7.56 3.66
C PRO A 267 -29.16 6.90 4.52
N GLY A 268 -28.81 6.46 5.73
CA GLY A 268 -29.75 5.82 6.66
C GLY A 268 -30.06 4.34 6.37
N SER A 269 -29.39 3.72 5.41
CA SER A 269 -29.56 2.28 5.09
C SER A 269 -29.10 1.32 6.19
N GLY A 270 -28.39 1.80 7.21
CA GLY A 270 -27.91 1.00 8.35
C GLY A 270 -26.74 0.06 8.01
N VAL A 271 -26.16 0.16 6.82
CA VAL A 271 -24.95 -0.58 6.46
C VAL A 271 -23.80 -0.11 7.34
N SER A 272 -23.22 -1.03 8.12
CA SER A 272 -22.07 -0.73 8.98
C SER A 272 -20.84 -0.44 8.12
N SER A 273 -20.01 0.50 8.56
CA SER A 273 -18.72 0.74 7.92
C SER A 273 -17.79 -0.47 8.15
N PRO A 274 -17.14 -1.00 7.09
CA PRO A 274 -16.10 -2.02 7.21
C PRO A 274 -14.71 -1.40 7.47
N LEU A 275 -14.63 -0.08 7.64
CA LEU A 275 -13.38 0.66 7.76
C LEU A 275 -12.95 0.86 9.22
N PRO A 276 -11.64 0.81 9.53
CA PRO A 276 -10.55 0.41 8.63
C PRO A 276 -10.54 -1.10 8.35
N ILE A 277 -10.14 -1.51 7.15
CA ILE A 277 -9.99 -2.94 6.82
C ILE A 277 -8.67 -3.43 7.40
N ILE A 278 -8.73 -4.19 8.49
CA ILE A 278 -7.56 -4.82 9.08
C ILE A 278 -7.33 -6.17 8.39
N VAL A 279 -6.25 -6.26 7.60
CA VAL A 279 -5.84 -7.51 6.97
C VAL A 279 -5.38 -8.51 8.03
N ASP A 280 -5.74 -9.77 7.84
CA ASP A 280 -5.42 -10.84 8.78
C ASP A 280 -4.75 -12.02 8.08
N ASP A 281 -4.65 -13.14 8.81
CA ASP A 281 -4.10 -14.41 8.36
C ASP A 281 -4.90 -15.10 7.25
N ARG A 282 -6.16 -14.69 7.00
CA ARG A 282 -6.95 -15.17 5.86
C ARG A 282 -6.49 -14.54 4.55
N ASN A 283 -5.92 -13.33 4.61
CA ASN A 283 -5.37 -12.67 3.44
C ASN A 283 -4.00 -13.27 3.07
N ARG A 284 -4.02 -14.41 2.38
CA ARG A 284 -2.82 -15.21 2.09
C ARG A 284 -2.00 -14.71 0.91
N THR A 285 -2.62 -14.06 -0.08
CA THR A 285 -1.87 -13.51 -1.21
C THR A 285 -1.16 -12.24 -0.77
N ARG A 286 0.14 -12.38 -0.49
CA ARG A 286 0.99 -11.31 0.01
C ARG A 286 2.21 -11.12 -0.88
N VAL A 287 2.50 -9.86 -1.19
CA VAL A 287 3.59 -9.46 -2.06
C VAL A 287 4.53 -8.53 -1.31
N ASN A 288 5.82 -8.81 -1.36
CA ASN A 288 6.82 -7.90 -0.82
C ASN A 288 6.77 -6.56 -1.56
N HIS A 289 6.79 -5.44 -0.83
CA HIS A 289 6.65 -4.13 -1.44
C HIS A 289 7.72 -3.83 -2.50
N TRP A 290 8.94 -4.36 -2.34
CA TRP A 290 10.03 -4.23 -3.32
C TRP A 290 9.84 -5.04 -4.62
N ASN A 291 9.03 -6.10 -4.59
CA ASN A 291 8.68 -6.88 -5.79
C ASN A 291 7.36 -6.42 -6.43
N ALA A 292 6.57 -5.64 -5.71
CA ALA A 292 5.23 -5.25 -6.12
C ALA A 292 5.24 -4.43 -7.41
N LEU A 293 6.01 -3.35 -7.43
CA LEU A 293 6.10 -2.46 -8.58
C LEU A 293 6.81 -3.13 -9.77
N THR A 294 7.97 -3.75 -9.51
CA THR A 294 8.89 -4.22 -10.57
C THR A 294 8.53 -5.58 -11.17
N HIS A 295 7.97 -6.52 -10.38
CA HIS A 295 7.73 -7.89 -10.82
C HIS A 295 6.23 -8.24 -10.88
N ARG A 296 5.39 -7.53 -10.14
CA ARG A 296 3.95 -7.81 -10.05
C ARG A 296 3.07 -6.70 -10.61
N GLY A 297 3.63 -5.56 -11.03
CA GLY A 297 2.86 -4.41 -11.52
C GLY A 297 1.78 -3.93 -10.54
N ILE A 298 2.00 -4.09 -9.23
CA ILE A 298 1.06 -3.67 -8.17
C ILE A 298 1.48 -2.29 -7.67
N TYR A 299 0.75 -1.26 -8.11
CA TYR A 299 0.94 0.14 -7.72
C TYR A 299 -0.33 0.95 -8.01
N ARG A 300 -0.53 2.05 -7.29
CA ARG A 300 -1.52 3.06 -7.66
C ARG A 300 -0.91 3.99 -8.69
N ASP A 301 0.18 4.65 -8.33
CA ASP A 301 0.96 5.54 -9.19
C ASP A 301 2.36 4.95 -9.40
N ILE A 302 2.87 4.96 -10.63
CA ILE A 302 4.16 4.30 -10.94
C ILE A 302 5.37 4.93 -10.23
N TRP A 303 5.20 6.14 -9.70
CA TRP A 303 6.20 6.93 -8.98
C TRP A 303 5.98 6.94 -7.46
N GLU A 304 4.96 6.24 -6.92
CA GLU A 304 4.59 6.29 -5.50
C GLU A 304 5.70 5.79 -4.55
N ARG A 305 6.60 4.94 -5.03
CA ARG A 305 7.67 4.31 -4.26
C ARG A 305 8.97 4.29 -5.04
N ARG A 306 10.08 4.62 -4.37
CA ARG A 306 11.42 4.51 -4.95
C ARG A 306 11.81 3.04 -5.15
N PRO A 307 12.31 2.64 -6.33
CA PRO A 307 12.92 1.33 -6.51
C PRO A 307 14.12 1.17 -5.58
N LEU A 308 14.28 -0.04 -5.01
CA LEU A 308 15.48 -0.35 -4.24
C LEU A 308 16.70 -0.41 -5.14
N ASP A 309 17.84 0.07 -4.66
CA ASP A 309 19.12 -0.25 -5.27
C ASP A 309 19.53 -1.71 -4.99
N MET A 310 20.61 -2.18 -5.62
CA MET A 310 21.05 -3.58 -5.51
C MET A 310 21.45 -3.97 -4.08
N ASP A 311 22.00 -3.06 -3.29
CA ASP A 311 22.45 -3.37 -1.93
C ASP A 311 21.27 -3.37 -0.97
N GLN A 312 20.36 -2.42 -1.10
CA GLN A 312 19.06 -2.42 -0.41
C GLN A 312 18.26 -3.68 -0.74
N TRP A 313 18.22 -4.08 -2.01
CA TRP A 313 17.56 -5.32 -2.42
C TRP A 313 18.23 -6.54 -1.78
N ARG A 314 19.57 -6.64 -1.83
CA ARG A 314 20.33 -7.72 -1.17
C ARG A 314 20.10 -7.78 0.33
N GLN A 315 19.95 -6.63 0.99
CA GLN A 315 19.62 -6.56 2.41
C GLN A 315 18.18 -7.01 2.65
N ALA A 316 17.22 -6.55 1.85
CA ALA A 316 15.81 -6.89 1.97
C ALA A 316 15.56 -8.40 1.83
N VAL A 317 16.19 -9.06 0.87
CA VAL A 317 16.02 -10.52 0.66
C VAL A 317 16.67 -11.38 1.73
N LYS A 318 17.60 -10.82 2.53
CA LYS A 318 18.27 -11.51 3.64
C LYS A 318 17.57 -11.29 4.99
N ARG A 319 16.53 -10.45 5.05
CA ARG A 319 15.83 -10.17 6.31
C ARG A 319 15.17 -11.44 6.84
N PRO A 320 15.25 -11.70 8.15
CA PRO A 320 14.52 -12.78 8.78
C PRO A 320 13.03 -12.68 8.44
N GLN A 321 12.44 -13.81 8.04
CA GLN A 321 11.02 -13.91 7.73
C GLN A 321 10.28 -14.38 8.97
N ASP A 322 9.36 -13.57 9.47
CA ASP A 322 8.46 -13.96 10.55
C ASP A 322 7.14 -14.53 9.97
N GLN A 323 6.40 -15.30 10.78
CA GLN A 323 5.14 -15.91 10.36
C GLN A 323 4.01 -14.90 10.17
N LEU A 324 4.08 -13.73 10.80
CA LEU A 324 3.08 -12.68 10.65
C LEU A 324 3.14 -12.10 9.24
N ASP A 325 4.31 -12.00 8.60
CA ASP A 325 4.46 -11.54 7.22
C ASP A 325 4.52 -12.68 6.20
N TYR A 326 5.20 -13.76 6.54
CA TYR A 326 5.44 -14.90 5.68
C TYR A 326 4.76 -16.15 6.27
N PRO A 327 3.42 -16.22 6.25
CA PRO A 327 2.70 -17.40 6.73
C PRO A 327 3.12 -18.68 5.98
N GLU A 328 3.58 -18.55 4.74
CA GLU A 328 4.11 -19.65 3.93
C GLU A 328 5.38 -20.30 4.51
N SER A 329 6.28 -19.52 5.13
CA SER A 329 7.56 -20.03 5.65
C SER A 329 7.36 -20.98 6.83
N GLY A 330 6.31 -20.75 7.62
CA GLY A 330 5.88 -21.69 8.66
C GLY A 330 5.45 -23.03 8.09
N VAL A 331 4.70 -23.03 6.98
CA VAL A 331 4.24 -24.25 6.31
C VAL A 331 5.43 -24.98 5.67
N GLU A 332 6.36 -24.26 5.04
CA GLU A 332 7.55 -24.84 4.40
C GLU A 332 8.43 -25.60 5.38
N MET A 333 8.76 -25.01 6.53
CA MET A 333 9.54 -25.70 7.58
C MET A 333 8.88 -27.00 8.03
N LEU A 334 7.55 -27.01 8.13
CA LEU A 334 6.81 -28.21 8.52
C LEU A 334 6.79 -29.28 7.43
N MET A 335 6.77 -28.88 6.15
CA MET A 335 6.92 -29.82 5.04
C MET A 335 8.32 -30.43 5.00
N ILE A 336 9.38 -29.63 5.21
CA ILE A 336 10.77 -30.10 5.20
C ILE A 336 11.01 -31.12 6.32
N ASN A 337 10.65 -30.79 7.57
CA ASN A 337 10.83 -31.70 8.70
C ASN A 337 10.08 -33.03 8.48
N ARG A 338 8.86 -32.96 7.92
CA ARG A 338 8.08 -34.15 7.58
C ARG A 338 8.75 -35.00 6.48
N ALA A 339 9.25 -34.37 5.41
CA ALA A 339 9.91 -35.05 4.30
C ALA A 339 11.23 -35.71 4.73
N ALA A 340 11.95 -35.10 5.67
CA ALA A 340 13.16 -35.64 6.26
C ALA A 340 12.90 -36.82 7.22
N GLY A 341 11.64 -37.10 7.55
CA GLY A 341 11.28 -38.09 8.58
C GLY A 341 11.60 -37.62 10.00
N ASP A 342 11.92 -36.33 10.16
CA ASP A 342 12.20 -35.76 11.46
C ASP A 342 10.89 -35.65 12.24
N PRO A 343 10.88 -36.10 13.51
CA PRO A 343 9.71 -35.90 14.34
C PRO A 343 9.44 -34.41 14.46
N LEU A 344 8.17 -34.03 14.42
CA LEU A 344 7.77 -32.66 14.72
C LEU A 344 8.43 -32.23 16.04
N PRO A 345 9.07 -31.04 16.09
CA PRO A 345 9.62 -30.52 17.33
C PRO A 345 8.56 -30.56 18.44
N GLU A 346 8.98 -30.91 19.66
CA GLU A 346 8.08 -30.83 20.80
C GLU A 346 7.59 -29.39 20.96
N GLY A 347 6.27 -29.21 20.90
CA GLY A 347 5.69 -27.88 20.76
C GLY A 347 4.19 -27.90 20.50
N PRO A 348 3.57 -26.71 20.42
CA PRO A 348 2.11 -26.58 20.33
C PRO A 348 1.52 -27.31 19.13
N LEU A 349 2.21 -27.35 17.97
CA LEU A 349 1.74 -28.05 16.78
C LEU A 349 1.64 -29.55 16.99
N LYS A 350 2.68 -30.17 17.54
CA LYS A 350 2.70 -31.61 17.80
C LYS A 350 1.58 -31.98 18.78
N ARG A 351 1.45 -31.22 19.87
CA ARG A 351 0.39 -31.45 20.88
C ARG A 351 -1.00 -31.24 20.30
N TYR A 352 -1.19 -30.26 19.42
CA TYR A 352 -2.45 -30.04 18.71
C TYR A 352 -2.84 -31.22 17.80
N LEU A 353 -1.90 -31.69 16.98
CA LEU A 353 -2.14 -32.80 16.06
C LEU A 353 -2.41 -34.13 16.79
N GLU A 354 -1.79 -34.31 17.95
CA GLU A 354 -2.01 -35.45 18.85
C GLU A 354 -3.29 -35.30 19.71
N GLY A 355 -4.01 -34.18 19.60
CA GLY A 355 -5.22 -33.90 20.38
C GLY A 355 -4.95 -33.62 21.88
N LYS A 356 -3.70 -33.31 22.24
CA LYS A 356 -3.25 -33.05 23.61
C LYS A 356 -3.33 -31.57 24.02
N GLU A 357 -3.51 -30.66 23.05
CA GLU A 357 -3.63 -29.22 23.30
C GLU A 357 -4.64 -28.60 22.33
N SER A 358 -5.54 -27.76 22.84
CA SER A 358 -6.42 -26.93 22.02
C SER A 358 -5.77 -25.57 21.81
N ILE A 359 -5.60 -25.16 20.56
CA ILE A 359 -5.11 -23.82 20.24
C ILE A 359 -6.32 -22.88 20.11
N PRO A 360 -6.26 -21.64 20.65
CA PRO A 360 -7.29 -20.63 20.41
C PRO A 360 -7.47 -20.33 18.92
N GLU A 361 -8.67 -19.91 18.51
CA GLU A 361 -8.91 -19.46 17.14
C GLU A 361 -7.96 -18.31 16.75
N GLY A 362 -7.30 -18.44 15.60
CA GLY A 362 -6.28 -17.50 15.15
C GLY A 362 -5.26 -18.11 14.18
N PRO A 363 -4.21 -17.33 13.81
CA PRO A 363 -3.24 -17.72 12.78
C PRO A 363 -2.55 -19.05 13.06
N THR A 364 -2.19 -19.27 14.33
CA THR A 364 -1.52 -20.49 14.78
C THR A 364 -2.41 -21.73 14.63
N LYS A 365 -3.68 -21.65 15.07
CA LYS A 365 -4.62 -22.79 14.95
C LYS A 365 -4.91 -23.12 13.49
N ARG A 366 -5.10 -22.11 12.63
CA ARG A 366 -5.36 -22.34 11.20
C ARG A 366 -4.19 -22.98 10.49
N MET A 367 -2.96 -22.55 10.77
CA MET A 367 -1.75 -23.22 10.25
C MET A 367 -1.69 -24.68 10.69
N PHE A 368 -2.09 -24.97 11.93
CA PHE A 368 -2.11 -26.34 12.44
C PHE A 368 -3.23 -27.18 11.80
N ASP A 369 -4.39 -26.58 11.56
CA ASP A 369 -5.52 -27.19 10.84
C ASP A 369 -5.17 -27.49 9.38
N GLU A 370 -4.49 -26.58 8.67
CA GLU A 370 -3.99 -26.81 7.32
C GLU A 370 -2.97 -27.96 7.28
N TYR A 371 -2.06 -27.99 8.24
CA TYR A 371 -1.14 -29.10 8.37
C TYR A 371 -1.91 -30.42 8.58
N LYS A 372 -2.91 -30.42 9.47
CA LYS A 372 -3.78 -31.58 9.74
C LYS A 372 -4.53 -32.05 8.50
N GLU A 373 -5.06 -31.14 7.69
CA GLU A 373 -5.70 -31.44 6.40
C GLU A 373 -4.72 -32.05 5.40
N LEU A 374 -3.51 -31.48 5.28
CA LEU A 374 -2.46 -32.01 4.40
C LEU A 374 -2.08 -33.45 4.79
N ILE A 375 -1.93 -33.74 6.09
CA ILE A 375 -1.75 -35.14 6.56
C ILE A 375 -2.94 -36.01 6.13
N GLY A 376 -4.15 -35.49 6.27
CA GLY A 376 -5.39 -36.21 5.96
C GLY A 376 -5.60 -36.49 4.47
N ARG A 377 -5.08 -35.64 3.58
CA ARG A 377 -5.11 -35.87 2.11
C ARG A 377 -4.10 -36.95 1.71
N GLU A 378 -2.87 -36.91 2.22
CA GLU A 378 -1.86 -37.95 1.93
C GLU A 378 -2.22 -39.34 2.47
N LYS A 379 -2.83 -39.42 3.66
CA LYS A 379 -3.31 -40.71 4.19
C LYS A 379 -4.37 -41.33 3.28
N ARG A 380 -5.24 -40.52 2.68
CA ARG A 380 -6.23 -40.98 1.68
C ARG A 380 -5.56 -41.46 0.41
N VAL A 381 -4.62 -40.69 -0.15
CA VAL A 381 -3.88 -41.11 -1.35
C VAL A 381 -3.09 -42.40 -1.12
N LYS A 382 -2.48 -42.61 0.05
CA LYS A 382 -1.79 -43.87 0.38
C LYS A 382 -2.74 -45.05 0.59
N LEU A 383 -3.94 -44.82 1.11
CA LEU A 383 -4.99 -45.84 1.22
C LEU A 383 -5.50 -46.25 -0.18
N ASP A 384 -5.76 -45.27 -1.05
CA ASP A 384 -6.22 -45.51 -2.42
C ASP A 384 -5.17 -46.29 -3.25
N VAL A 385 -3.88 -45.98 -3.09
CA VAL A 385 -2.78 -46.75 -3.73
C VAL A 385 -2.69 -48.17 -3.18
N SER A 386 -2.91 -48.39 -1.88
CA SER A 386 -2.89 -49.73 -1.29
C SER A 386 -4.11 -50.58 -1.70
N GLU A 387 -5.27 -49.96 -1.93
CA GLU A 387 -6.46 -50.65 -2.44
C GLU A 387 -6.28 -51.08 -3.91
N ASP A 388 -5.62 -50.28 -4.74
CA ASP A 388 -5.26 -50.65 -6.13
C ASP A 388 -4.17 -51.74 -6.19
N GLU A 389 -3.23 -51.78 -5.24
CA GLU A 389 -2.25 -52.87 -5.14
C GLU A 389 -2.90 -54.20 -4.73
N THR A 390 -3.86 -54.19 -3.79
CA THR A 390 -4.62 -55.41 -3.45
C THR A 390 -5.51 -55.91 -4.59
N ARG A 391 -5.93 -55.03 -5.51
CA ARG A 391 -6.71 -55.42 -6.70
C ARG A 391 -5.84 -55.99 -7.83
N ASN A 392 -4.54 -55.70 -7.84
CA ASN A 392 -3.58 -56.21 -8.83
C ASN A 392 -2.93 -57.54 -8.42
N GLU A 393 -3.08 -58.00 -7.17
CA GLU A 393 -2.64 -59.33 -6.74
C GLU A 393 -3.64 -60.45 -7.09
N GLU A 394 -4.91 -60.14 -7.39
CA GLU A 394 -5.91 -61.12 -7.83
C GLU A 394 -5.85 -61.46 -9.35
N VAL A 395 -4.92 -60.88 -10.11
CA VAL A 395 -4.81 -61.09 -11.58
C VAL A 395 -3.54 -61.84 -12.00
N LYS A 396 -2.72 -62.32 -11.06
CA LYS A 396 -1.49 -63.09 -11.37
C LYS A 396 -1.67 -64.60 -11.25
N ASP A 397 -2.66 -65.14 -11.95
CA ASP A 397 -2.71 -66.56 -12.31
C ASP A 397 -3.27 -66.66 -13.73
N ASP A 398 -2.46 -66.26 -14.72
CA ASP A 398 -2.40 -66.93 -16.02
C ASP A 398 -1.36 -66.28 -16.94
N VAL A 399 -0.81 -67.13 -17.82
CA VAL A 399 0.04 -66.84 -18.99
C VAL A 399 1.57 -66.95 -18.78
N HIS A 400 2.04 -68.18 -19.01
CA HIS A 400 3.32 -68.53 -19.65
C HIS A 400 3.56 -67.78 -20.97
N GLY A 401 4.82 -67.44 -21.28
CA GLY A 401 5.24 -67.34 -22.68
C GLY A 401 6.41 -66.41 -23.00
N GLU A 402 7.59 -67.01 -23.09
CA GLU A 402 8.68 -66.74 -24.05
C GLU A 402 9.52 -65.44 -24.03
N VAL A 403 10.77 -65.69 -24.43
CA VAL A 403 12.00 -64.90 -24.37
C VAL A 403 12.35 -64.49 -25.79
N GLU A 404 12.84 -63.26 -26.02
CA GLU A 404 13.99 -63.05 -26.92
C GLU A 404 14.69 -61.69 -26.76
N ARG A 405 16.01 -61.74 -26.98
CA ARG A 405 17.04 -60.68 -26.93
C ARG A 405 16.89 -59.65 -28.06
N VAL A 406 17.55 -58.49 -27.93
CA VAL A 406 18.65 -58.00 -28.82
C VAL A 406 19.27 -56.70 -28.28
N GLU A 407 20.56 -56.53 -28.56
CA GLU A 407 21.58 -55.60 -28.04
C GLU A 407 21.62 -54.20 -28.71
N GLY A 408 22.41 -53.30 -28.08
CA GLY A 408 23.14 -52.17 -28.71
C GLY A 408 22.62 -50.77 -28.34
N GLY A 409 23.39 -49.74 -28.01
CA GLY A 409 24.83 -49.51 -27.93
C GLY A 409 25.15 -48.00 -28.05
N LYS A 410 26.13 -47.54 -27.23
CA LYS A 410 27.08 -46.41 -27.40
C LYS A 410 26.74 -44.95 -27.06
N ASN A 411 27.71 -44.38 -26.32
CA ASN A 411 28.00 -42.99 -25.92
C ASN A 411 28.52 -42.10 -27.06
N ASN A 412 28.51 -40.76 -26.87
CA ASN A 412 29.71 -39.91 -27.02
C ASN A 412 29.55 -38.45 -26.52
N GLU A 413 30.65 -37.92 -25.96
CA GLU A 413 30.95 -36.53 -25.59
C GLU A 413 31.44 -35.68 -26.78
N ILE A 414 31.25 -34.34 -26.73
CA ILE A 414 32.03 -33.25 -27.38
C ILE A 414 31.75 -31.97 -26.55
N GLY A 415 32.61 -30.99 -26.21
CA GLY A 415 33.94 -30.55 -26.68
C GLY A 415 33.93 -29.01 -26.90
N ARG A 416 34.86 -28.29 -26.25
CA ARG A 416 35.11 -26.81 -26.27
C ARG A 416 35.55 -26.23 -27.63
N THR A 417 35.37 -24.92 -27.84
CA THR A 417 36.37 -23.98 -28.44
C THR A 417 36.13 -22.50 -28.05
N LYS A 418 37.23 -21.72 -28.03
CA LYS A 418 37.37 -20.25 -27.85
C LYS A 418 37.55 -19.57 -29.22
N GLU A 419 37.29 -18.26 -29.33
CA GLU A 419 38.06 -17.33 -30.17
C GLU A 419 37.86 -15.84 -29.77
N GLU A 420 38.87 -15.02 -30.08
CA GLU A 420 39.13 -13.62 -29.72
C GLU A 420 38.70 -12.64 -30.85
N GLU A 421 38.49 -11.33 -30.55
CA GLU A 421 39.25 -10.19 -31.14
C GLU A 421 38.69 -8.77 -30.82
N LYS A 422 39.59 -7.92 -30.30
CA LYS A 422 39.93 -6.48 -30.57
C LYS A 422 38.89 -5.36 -30.86
N GLY A 423 38.75 -4.46 -29.87
CA GLY A 423 39.15 -3.02 -29.81
C GLY A 423 38.93 -1.98 -30.94
N LYS A 424 38.39 -0.79 -30.58
CA LYS A 424 39.00 0.55 -30.81
C LYS A 424 38.20 1.72 -30.17
N GLU A 425 38.95 2.65 -29.58
CA GLU A 425 38.54 3.96 -29.01
C GLU A 425 38.45 5.07 -30.08
N THR A 426 37.67 6.11 -29.79
CA THR A 426 37.92 7.51 -30.23
C THR A 426 37.37 8.52 -29.23
N GLU A 427 38.25 9.43 -28.79
CA GLU A 427 38.02 10.67 -28.03
C GLU A 427 37.19 11.70 -28.80
N LYS A 428 36.48 12.58 -28.08
CA LYS A 428 36.13 13.95 -28.52
C LYS A 428 36.06 14.90 -27.32
N ASP A 429 36.73 16.02 -27.48
CA ASP A 429 36.96 17.11 -26.53
C ASP A 429 35.74 18.01 -26.26
N ASP A 430 35.83 18.67 -25.10
CA ASP A 430 35.02 19.77 -24.59
C ASP A 430 35.30 21.11 -25.30
N GLU A 431 34.28 21.92 -25.54
CA GLU A 431 34.29 23.41 -25.45
C GLU A 431 32.90 23.96 -25.83
N GLU A 432 32.15 24.49 -24.86
CA GLU A 432 31.37 25.76 -24.93
C GLU A 432 30.45 25.90 -23.71
N GLN A 433 30.78 26.87 -22.85
CA GLN A 433 29.92 27.41 -21.79
C GLN A 433 29.62 28.89 -22.08
N ASN A 434 28.49 29.32 -21.52
CA ASN A 434 28.01 30.70 -21.30
C ASN A 434 27.21 31.36 -22.43
N GLU A 435 25.89 31.15 -22.37
CA GLU A 435 24.85 32.19 -22.54
C GLU A 435 23.46 31.51 -22.41
N ASN A 436 23.03 31.12 -21.19
CA ASN A 436 21.66 30.62 -20.96
C ASN A 436 21.13 30.86 -19.53
N GLY A 437 21.87 31.58 -18.67
CA GLY A 437 21.55 31.74 -17.25
C GLY A 437 20.42 32.72 -16.90
N GLU A 438 19.99 33.57 -17.84
CA GLU A 438 18.97 34.61 -17.56
C GLU A 438 17.57 34.24 -18.07
N GLU A 439 17.44 33.43 -19.13
CA GLU A 439 16.13 32.98 -19.64
C GLU A 439 15.48 31.87 -18.78
N GLU A 440 16.28 31.05 -18.09
CA GLU A 440 15.75 30.02 -17.18
C GLU A 440 15.19 30.61 -15.89
N GLN A 441 15.76 31.70 -15.36
CA GLN A 441 15.25 32.36 -14.15
C GLN A 441 13.92 33.10 -14.40
N GLU A 442 13.70 33.62 -15.62
CA GLU A 442 12.45 34.30 -15.98
C GLU A 442 11.32 33.28 -16.24
N LYS A 443 11.62 32.13 -16.87
CA LYS A 443 10.67 31.01 -17.04
C LYS A 443 10.34 30.30 -15.72
N GLU A 444 11.31 30.20 -14.80
CA GLU A 444 11.08 29.65 -13.45
C GLU A 444 10.28 30.63 -12.56
N GLY A 445 10.46 31.95 -12.74
CA GLY A 445 9.66 32.99 -12.10
C GLY A 445 8.21 33.03 -12.58
N GLN A 446 7.96 32.89 -13.88
CA GLN A 446 6.61 32.83 -14.45
C GLN A 446 5.86 31.55 -14.05
N THR A 447 6.53 30.39 -14.03
CA THR A 447 5.91 29.12 -13.60
C THR A 447 5.67 29.02 -12.10
N LYS A 448 6.49 29.67 -11.25
CA LYS A 448 6.21 29.83 -9.81
C LYS A 448 5.00 30.72 -9.56
N THR A 449 4.81 31.77 -10.37
CA THR A 449 3.69 32.72 -10.25
C THR A 449 2.36 32.11 -10.73
N GLU A 450 2.38 31.34 -11.82
CA GLU A 450 1.19 30.61 -12.31
C GLU A 450 0.77 29.48 -11.36
N LYS A 451 1.73 28.77 -10.75
CA LYS A 451 1.44 27.81 -9.67
C LYS A 451 0.80 28.51 -8.48
N LYS A 452 1.37 29.63 -8.00
CA LYS A 452 0.77 30.42 -6.92
C LYS A 452 -0.69 30.79 -7.22
N ASN A 453 -0.98 31.23 -8.44
CA ASN A 453 -2.32 31.71 -8.82
C ASN A 453 -3.39 30.60 -8.93
N TYR A 454 -3.04 29.39 -9.39
CA TYR A 454 -3.96 28.24 -9.41
C TYR A 454 -4.22 27.67 -8.00
N TRP A 455 -3.22 27.78 -7.11
CA TRP A 455 -3.31 27.32 -5.71
C TRP A 455 -4.06 28.30 -4.81
N TYR A 456 -3.83 29.60 -4.95
CA TYR A 456 -4.62 30.63 -4.27
C TYR A 456 -6.10 30.43 -4.60
N THR A 457 -6.49 30.11 -5.82
CA THR A 457 -7.93 29.92 -6.13
C THR A 457 -8.58 28.76 -5.38
N LYS A 458 -7.90 27.62 -5.14
CA LYS A 458 -8.48 26.48 -4.39
C LYS A 458 -8.46 26.70 -2.87
N VAL A 459 -7.35 27.22 -2.35
CA VAL A 459 -7.22 27.56 -0.92
C VAL A 459 -8.14 28.73 -0.56
N ASP A 460 -8.19 29.78 -1.39
CA ASP A 460 -9.13 30.89 -1.22
C ASP A 460 -10.58 30.44 -1.38
N THR A 461 -10.90 29.40 -2.16
CA THR A 461 -12.28 28.87 -2.22
C THR A 461 -12.68 28.23 -0.89
N LEU A 462 -11.82 27.41 -0.28
CA LEU A 462 -12.07 26.83 1.04
C LEU A 462 -12.03 27.89 2.15
N GLN A 463 -11.06 28.78 2.09
CA GLN A 463 -10.85 29.82 3.09
C GLN A 463 -11.92 30.90 3.01
N SER A 464 -12.36 31.32 1.81
CA SER A 464 -13.52 32.22 1.64
C SER A 464 -14.84 31.57 2.05
N LEU A 465 -15.01 30.26 1.83
CA LEU A 465 -16.16 29.50 2.36
C LEU A 465 -16.13 29.41 3.89
N LEU A 466 -14.96 29.42 4.52
CA LEU A 466 -14.82 29.42 5.98
C LEU A 466 -14.93 30.83 6.58
N GLU A 467 -14.42 31.86 5.91
CA GLU A 467 -14.44 33.26 6.35
C GLU A 467 -15.82 33.92 6.16
N GLY A 468 -16.59 33.54 5.13
CA GLY A 468 -17.94 34.03 4.87
C GLY A 468 -19.00 33.67 5.93
N PHE A 469 -18.65 32.82 6.91
CA PHE A 469 -19.55 32.42 8.00
C PHE A 469 -19.13 32.97 9.37
N SER A 470 -17.92 33.52 9.52
CA SER A 470 -17.53 34.21 10.76
C SER A 470 -18.20 35.59 10.89
N SER A 471 -18.67 36.16 9.77
CA SER A 471 -19.34 37.47 9.72
C SER A 471 -20.87 37.46 9.90
N ASN A 472 -21.51 36.29 10.05
CA ASN A 472 -22.97 36.17 10.23
C ASN A 472 -23.39 35.81 11.67
N LYS A 473 -22.55 36.11 12.66
CA LYS A 473 -22.82 35.86 14.08
C LYS A 473 -22.80 37.13 14.94
N GLU A 474 -23.25 38.26 14.41
CA GLU A 474 -23.49 39.46 15.23
C GLU A 474 -24.60 40.33 14.59
N GLU A 475 -25.86 39.91 14.74
CA GLU A 475 -27.02 40.80 14.69
C GLU A 475 -28.18 40.08 15.39
N GLY A 476 -28.20 40.19 16.72
CA GLY A 476 -29.38 39.84 17.53
C GLY A 476 -30.43 40.95 17.45
N PRO A 477 -31.72 40.64 17.51
CA PRO A 477 -32.76 41.66 17.41
C PRO A 477 -32.84 42.47 18.71
N GLU A 478 -32.99 43.79 18.55
CA GLU A 478 -33.41 44.71 19.61
C GLU A 478 -34.81 44.32 20.13
N GLU A 479 -34.92 44.14 21.46
CA GLU A 479 -36.10 44.48 22.26
C GLU A 479 -35.67 45.16 23.57
#